data_AF-A0A919S3T1-F1
#
_entry.id   AF-A0A919S3T1-F1
#
_cell.length_a   1.000
_cell.length_b   1.000
_cell.length_c   1.000
_cell.angle_alpha   90.00
_cell.angle_beta   90.00
_cell.angle_gamma   90.00
#
_symmetry.space_group_name_H-M   'P 1'
#
loop_
_entity.id
_entity.type
_entity.pdbx_description
1 polymer ?
#
loop_
_entity_poly.entity_id
_entity_poly.type
_entity_poly.pdbx_seq_one_letter_code
_entity_poly.pdbx_strand_id
1 'polypeptide(L)'
;MKVRRIGAYGLCRDDAGRVLLARNSHLSTFPGLWTLPGGGVEQGEHPDDTVVREFAEETGLTVRVTGLRSVTADVFRLPHTDTWEHTDRIIYDVQPVGGSLRNEAEGTTELVDWVDPAGLPLMPFTAVVLGQPGTSSDVPDDPDEAVARIPGRGQRFGAYGLVTDPAGRILLTRIAEGYPGAGRWHLPGGGTDHGELPEAALAREILEETGQRGRVTGLLGTSHRYDPAALGPEGVPVDWHVVRVLFRMRVDEPAEPKVLESGGSTAAAGWFDPGTLGDIPLTEVTREAIARLDAETAHR
;
A
#
# COMPACT_ATOMS: atom_id res chain seq x y z
N MET A 1 16.17 -13.23 10.66
CA MET A 1 16.27 -11.95 9.93
C MET A 1 14.91 -11.55 9.40
N LYS A 2 14.52 -10.28 9.49
CA LYS A 2 13.28 -9.77 8.85
C LYS A 2 13.62 -9.00 7.58
N VAL A 3 12.88 -9.20 6.50
CA VAL A 3 12.96 -8.41 5.27
C VAL A 3 11.58 -7.91 4.89
N ARG A 4 11.54 -6.84 4.08
CA ARG A 4 10.28 -6.23 3.67
C ARG A 4 10.27 -5.92 2.19
N ARG A 5 9.14 -6.19 1.55
CA ARG A 5 8.87 -5.91 0.14
C ARG A 5 7.54 -5.16 0.00
N ILE A 6 7.49 -4.26 -0.97
CA ILE A 6 6.24 -3.66 -1.45
C ILE A 6 5.94 -4.27 -2.82
N GLY A 7 4.75 -4.81 -3.01
CA GLY A 7 4.32 -5.43 -4.26
C GLY A 7 3.04 -4.85 -4.82
N ALA A 8 2.95 -4.81 -6.15
CA ALA A 8 1.77 -4.37 -6.88
C ALA A 8 1.28 -5.49 -7.80
N TYR A 9 0.01 -5.86 -7.67
CA TYR A 9 -0.60 -7.01 -8.34
C TYR A 9 -1.89 -6.62 -9.05
N GLY A 10 -2.19 -7.27 -10.17
CA GLY A 10 -3.41 -6.98 -10.95
C GLY A 10 -4.40 -8.15 -10.94
N LEU A 11 -5.67 -7.85 -10.67
CA LEU A 11 -6.79 -8.72 -10.96
C LEU A 11 -7.34 -8.37 -12.34
N CYS A 12 -7.27 -9.34 -13.25
CA CYS A 12 -7.78 -9.21 -14.61
C CYS A 12 -8.82 -10.31 -14.86
N ARG A 13 -9.99 -9.95 -15.37
CA ARG A 13 -11.09 -10.88 -15.69
C ARG A 13 -11.46 -10.77 -17.16
N ASP A 14 -11.78 -11.90 -17.78
CA ASP A 14 -12.38 -11.92 -19.11
C ASP A 14 -13.92 -11.86 -19.04
N ASP A 15 -14.56 -11.76 -20.20
CA ASP A 15 -16.02 -11.70 -20.32
C ASP A 15 -16.73 -12.97 -19.83
N ALA A 16 -16.01 -14.10 -19.76
CA ALA A 16 -16.51 -15.36 -19.21
C ALA A 16 -16.33 -15.44 -17.68
N GLY A 17 -15.75 -14.43 -17.05
CA GLY A 17 -15.49 -14.36 -15.61
C GLY A 17 -14.25 -15.13 -15.14
N ARG A 18 -13.48 -15.71 -16.06
CA ARG A 18 -12.19 -16.35 -15.75
C ARG A 18 -11.19 -15.29 -15.34
N VAL A 19 -10.22 -15.69 -14.53
CA VAL A 19 -9.19 -14.81 -14.01
C VAL A 19 -7.87 -15.12 -14.69
N LEU A 20 -7.13 -14.10 -15.10
CA LEU A 20 -5.76 -14.29 -15.54
C LEU A 20 -4.86 -14.52 -14.33
N LEU A 21 -4.27 -15.71 -14.22
CA LEU A 21 -3.36 -16.07 -13.15
C LEU A 21 -2.02 -16.55 -13.71
N ALA A 22 -0.96 -16.32 -12.95
CA ALA A 22 0.38 -16.83 -13.19
C ALA A 22 0.65 -18.03 -12.28
N ARG A 23 1.27 -19.09 -12.80
CA ARG A 23 1.77 -20.22 -12.01
C ARG A 23 3.25 -20.03 -11.73
N ASN A 24 3.62 -20.03 -10.46
CA ASN A 24 4.99 -19.89 -10.00
C ASN A 24 5.87 -21.04 -10.52
N SER A 25 7.02 -20.70 -11.10
CA SER A 25 8.04 -21.64 -11.57
C SER A 25 8.82 -22.26 -10.41
N HIS A 26 9.65 -23.26 -10.73
CA HIS A 26 10.58 -23.89 -9.79
C HIS A 26 11.65 -22.92 -9.22
N LEU A 27 11.82 -21.73 -9.80
CA LEU A 27 12.72 -20.69 -9.31
C LEU A 27 12.05 -19.79 -8.26
N SER A 28 10.73 -19.88 -8.10
CA SER A 28 9.96 -19.10 -7.12
C SER A 28 10.09 -19.68 -5.71
N THR A 29 9.87 -18.83 -4.70
CA THR A 29 9.73 -19.23 -3.29
C THR A 29 8.63 -20.28 -3.08
N PHE A 30 7.56 -20.22 -3.88
CA PHE A 30 6.41 -21.11 -3.77
C PHE A 30 6.05 -21.75 -5.12
N PRO A 31 6.85 -22.73 -5.59
CA PRO A 31 6.63 -23.36 -6.90
C PRO A 31 5.26 -24.03 -7.04
N GLY A 32 4.68 -23.94 -8.23
CA GLY A 32 3.41 -24.58 -8.58
C GLY A 32 2.16 -23.89 -8.04
N LEU A 33 2.29 -22.91 -7.14
CA LEU A 33 1.16 -22.10 -6.69
C LEU A 33 0.77 -21.06 -7.75
N TRP A 34 -0.53 -20.81 -7.86
CA TRP A 34 -1.09 -19.79 -8.75
C TRP A 34 -1.26 -18.46 -8.03
N THR A 35 -0.86 -17.37 -8.66
CA THR A 35 -0.88 -16.02 -8.10
C THR A 35 -1.47 -15.01 -9.10
N LEU A 36 -1.95 -13.88 -8.58
CA LEU A 36 -2.18 -12.70 -9.41
C LEU A 36 -0.87 -12.27 -10.06
N PRO A 37 -0.84 -11.92 -11.36
CA PRO A 37 0.35 -11.35 -11.98
C PRO A 37 0.73 -10.01 -11.34
N GLY A 38 2.02 -9.77 -11.21
CA GLY A 38 2.54 -8.61 -10.50
C GLY A 38 3.84 -8.90 -9.75
N GLY A 39 4.47 -7.84 -9.26
CA GLY A 39 5.80 -7.95 -8.67
C GLY A 39 6.17 -6.78 -7.79
N GLY A 40 7.47 -6.57 -7.62
CA GLY A 40 8.01 -5.68 -6.61
C GLY A 40 8.01 -4.23 -7.10
N VAL A 41 7.64 -3.29 -6.23
CA VAL A 41 7.77 -1.87 -6.54
C VAL A 41 9.25 -1.50 -6.55
N GLU A 42 9.77 -1.10 -7.70
CA GLU A 42 11.16 -0.67 -7.82
C GLU A 42 11.40 0.67 -7.12
N GLN A 43 12.67 1.00 -6.87
CA GLN A 43 13.02 2.26 -6.25
C GLN A 43 12.58 3.44 -7.13
N GLY A 44 11.81 4.36 -6.55
CA GLY A 44 11.32 5.54 -7.26
C GLY A 44 10.19 5.27 -8.25
N GLU A 45 9.74 4.01 -8.39
CA GLU A 45 8.60 3.65 -9.22
C GLU A 45 7.27 3.98 -8.49
N HIS A 46 6.25 4.38 -9.24
CA HIS A 46 4.89 4.50 -8.71
C HIS A 46 4.22 3.12 -8.75
N PRO A 47 3.48 2.69 -7.71
CA PRO A 47 2.90 1.33 -7.68
C PRO A 47 1.90 1.05 -8.82
N ASP A 48 1.26 2.08 -9.38
CA ASP A 48 0.41 1.94 -10.58
C ASP A 48 1.24 1.59 -11.83
N ASP A 49 2.45 2.16 -11.96
CA ASP A 49 3.36 1.84 -13.06
C ASP A 49 3.96 0.45 -12.86
N THR A 50 4.28 0.08 -11.61
CA THR A 50 4.75 -1.27 -11.24
C THR A 50 3.79 -2.34 -11.73
N VAL A 51 2.48 -2.25 -11.43
CA VAL A 51 1.55 -3.29 -11.85
C VAL A 51 1.45 -3.39 -13.37
N VAL A 52 1.56 -2.28 -14.10
CA VAL A 52 1.51 -2.27 -15.57
C VAL A 52 2.77 -2.91 -16.16
N ARG A 53 3.96 -2.57 -15.64
CA ARG A 53 5.24 -3.15 -16.06
C ARG A 53 5.26 -4.65 -15.83
N GLU A 54 4.97 -5.07 -14.59
CA GLU A 54 5.00 -6.48 -14.18
C GLU A 54 3.99 -7.31 -15.00
N PHE A 55 2.77 -6.80 -15.23
CA PHE A 55 1.80 -7.49 -16.10
C PHE A 55 2.36 -7.71 -17.51
N ALA A 56 3.01 -6.70 -18.09
CA ALA A 56 3.57 -6.80 -19.44
C ALA A 56 4.77 -7.76 -19.51
N GLU A 57 5.59 -7.79 -18.48
CA GLU A 57 6.75 -8.67 -18.35
C GLU A 57 6.31 -10.13 -18.22
N GLU A 58 5.45 -10.43 -17.24
CA GLU A 58 5.02 -11.79 -16.88
C GLU A 58 4.03 -12.40 -17.89
N THR A 59 3.09 -11.59 -18.39
CA THR A 59 1.95 -12.09 -19.19
C THR A 59 2.04 -11.71 -20.67
N GLY A 60 2.87 -10.72 -21.03
CA GLY A 60 2.89 -10.10 -22.35
C GLY A 60 1.71 -9.21 -22.69
N LEU A 61 0.75 -9.02 -21.78
CA LEU A 61 -0.37 -8.12 -21.97
C LEU A 61 -0.03 -6.72 -21.46
N THR A 62 -0.34 -5.71 -22.27
CA THR A 62 -0.38 -4.33 -21.79
C THR A 62 -1.76 -4.10 -21.16
N VAL A 63 -1.77 -3.61 -19.93
CA VAL A 63 -2.99 -3.34 -19.19
C VAL A 63 -3.10 -1.87 -18.81
N ARG A 64 -4.32 -1.42 -18.54
CA ARG A 64 -4.58 -0.17 -17.82
C ARG A 64 -5.15 -0.47 -16.45
N VAL A 65 -4.75 0.30 -15.45
CA VAL A 65 -5.39 0.28 -14.13
C VAL A 65 -6.79 0.88 -14.25
N THR A 66 -7.78 0.21 -13.64
CA THR A 66 -9.19 0.62 -13.66
C THR A 66 -9.75 0.89 -12.27
N GLY A 67 -9.05 0.44 -11.23
CA GLY A 67 -9.38 0.74 -9.84
C GLY A 67 -8.35 0.16 -8.88
N LEU A 68 -8.33 0.69 -7.66
CA LEU A 68 -7.61 0.11 -6.53
C LEU A 68 -8.57 -0.83 -5.78
N ARG A 69 -8.31 -2.14 -5.83
CA ARG A 69 -9.21 -3.18 -5.34
C ARG A 69 -9.06 -3.41 -3.84
N SER A 70 -7.84 -3.66 -3.39
CA SER A 70 -7.55 -3.98 -2.00
C SER A 70 -6.09 -3.71 -1.68
N VAL A 71 -5.78 -3.58 -0.40
CA VAL A 71 -4.41 -3.55 0.11
C VAL A 71 -4.36 -4.51 1.27
N THR A 72 -3.26 -5.27 1.39
CA THR A 72 -3.08 -6.23 2.49
C THR A 72 -1.60 -6.36 2.80
N ALA A 73 -1.29 -7.04 3.89
CA ALA A 73 0.05 -7.50 4.18
C ALA A 73 0.03 -8.98 4.56
N ASP A 74 1.15 -9.65 4.29
CA ASP A 74 1.42 -10.98 4.81
C ASP A 74 2.86 -11.15 5.22
N VAL A 75 3.07 -12.09 6.14
CA VAL A 75 4.37 -12.53 6.58
C VAL A 75 4.49 -14.03 6.34
N PHE A 76 5.59 -14.42 5.69
CA PHE A 76 5.94 -15.83 5.52
C PHE A 76 7.44 -16.03 5.74
N ARG A 77 7.80 -17.26 6.11
CA ARG A 77 9.19 -17.66 6.24
C ARG A 77 9.73 -18.09 4.87
N LEU A 78 10.86 -17.53 4.45
CA LEU A 78 11.53 -17.95 3.24
C LEU A 78 12.05 -19.40 3.41
N PRO A 79 11.75 -20.33 2.48
CA PRO A 79 12.17 -21.72 2.57
C PRO A 79 13.68 -21.85 2.75
N HIS A 80 14.09 -22.82 3.59
CA HIS A 80 15.50 -23.12 3.86
C HIS A 80 16.31 -21.96 4.47
N THR A 81 15.65 -20.95 5.04
CA THR A 81 16.29 -19.84 5.75
C THR A 81 15.62 -19.56 7.11
N ASP A 82 16.23 -18.74 7.94
CA ASP A 82 15.62 -18.11 9.13
C ASP A 82 15.14 -16.67 8.82
N THR A 83 14.85 -16.40 7.55
CA THR A 83 14.38 -15.09 7.08
C THR A 83 12.87 -15.06 6.98
N TRP A 84 12.26 -14.04 7.57
CA TRP A 84 10.84 -13.74 7.47
C TRP A 84 10.65 -12.56 6.52
N GLU A 85 9.81 -12.73 5.51
CA GLU A 85 9.48 -11.67 4.56
C GLU A 85 8.08 -11.13 4.85
N HIS A 86 8.00 -9.83 5.17
CA HIS A 86 6.76 -9.06 5.14
C HIS A 86 6.56 -8.52 3.73
N THR A 87 5.41 -8.81 3.11
CA THR A 87 5.02 -8.18 1.85
C THR A 87 3.81 -7.28 2.04
N ASP A 88 3.95 -5.98 1.78
CA ASP A 88 2.82 -5.08 1.59
C ASP A 88 2.33 -5.21 0.16
N ARG A 89 1.08 -5.61 -0.04
CA ARG A 89 0.49 -5.87 -1.36
C ARG A 89 -0.56 -4.83 -1.68
N ILE A 90 -0.39 -4.18 -2.83
CA ILE A 90 -1.39 -3.31 -3.43
C ILE A 90 -2.01 -4.06 -4.61
N ILE A 91 -3.33 -4.25 -4.60
CA ILE A 91 -4.05 -5.03 -5.60
C ILE A 91 -4.92 -4.08 -6.42
N TYR A 92 -4.74 -4.10 -7.73
CA TYR A 92 -5.47 -3.29 -8.69
C TYR A 92 -6.47 -4.13 -9.49
N ASP A 93 -7.57 -3.52 -9.90
CA ASP A 93 -8.35 -4.00 -11.03
C ASP A 93 -7.73 -3.50 -12.32
N VAL A 94 -7.42 -4.39 -13.25
CA VAL A 94 -6.79 -4.05 -14.52
C VAL A 94 -7.57 -4.58 -15.71
N GLN A 95 -7.42 -3.92 -16.85
CA GLN A 95 -8.02 -4.35 -18.12
C GLN A 95 -6.98 -4.41 -19.22
N PRO A 96 -6.95 -5.46 -20.06
CA PRO A 96 -6.07 -5.53 -21.21
C PRO A 96 -6.43 -4.43 -22.21
N VAL A 97 -5.40 -3.75 -22.73
CA VAL A 97 -5.53 -2.74 -23.79
C VAL A 97 -4.66 -3.07 -25.00
N GLY A 98 -3.82 -4.10 -24.90
CA GLY A 98 -2.97 -4.56 -25.99
C GLY A 98 -2.07 -5.72 -25.57
N GLY A 99 -1.15 -6.08 -26.46
CA GLY A 99 -0.26 -7.22 -26.27
C GLY A 99 -0.92 -8.57 -26.60
N SER A 100 -0.14 -9.63 -26.43
CA SER A 100 -0.58 -11.01 -26.66
C SER A 100 -0.11 -11.87 -25.50
N LEU A 101 -1.01 -12.72 -25.00
CA LEU A 101 -0.70 -13.61 -23.88
C LEU A 101 0.48 -14.50 -24.25
N ARG A 102 1.50 -14.48 -23.40
CA ARG A 102 2.69 -15.34 -23.49
C ARG A 102 3.17 -15.64 -22.08
N ASN A 103 3.83 -16.78 -21.93
CA ASN A 103 4.56 -17.08 -20.71
C ASN A 103 5.85 -16.25 -20.65
N GLU A 104 6.30 -16.00 -19.42
CA GLU A 104 7.64 -15.49 -19.17
C GLU A 104 8.68 -16.50 -19.69
N ALA A 105 9.67 -16.03 -20.45
CA ALA A 105 10.66 -16.92 -21.08
C ALA A 105 11.70 -17.43 -20.07
N GLU A 106 12.10 -16.56 -19.13
CA GLU A 106 13.09 -16.85 -18.09
C GLU A 106 12.72 -16.04 -16.83
N GLY A 107 12.13 -16.70 -15.82
CA GLY A 107 11.81 -16.03 -14.56
C GLY A 107 10.99 -16.86 -13.57
N THR A 108 10.31 -16.18 -12.66
CA THR A 108 9.60 -16.82 -11.55
C THR A 108 8.21 -17.31 -11.93
N THR A 109 7.75 -17.05 -13.15
CA THR A 109 6.48 -17.51 -13.70
C THR A 109 6.71 -18.52 -14.82
N GLU A 110 6.07 -19.70 -14.77
CA GLU A 110 6.20 -20.74 -15.81
C GLU A 110 4.98 -20.86 -16.74
N LEU A 111 3.84 -20.35 -16.30
CA LEU A 111 2.59 -20.39 -17.07
C LEU A 111 1.73 -19.20 -16.69
N VAL A 112 1.13 -18.53 -17.68
CA VAL A 112 0.04 -17.57 -17.46
C VAL A 112 -1.16 -18.00 -18.29
N ASP A 113 -2.32 -18.10 -17.67
CA ASP A 113 -3.55 -18.50 -18.38
C ASP A 113 -4.83 -17.91 -17.77
N TRP A 114 -5.88 -17.88 -18.57
CA TRP A 114 -7.25 -17.54 -18.17
C TRP A 114 -7.92 -18.76 -17.58
N VAL A 115 -8.03 -18.80 -16.25
CA VAL A 115 -8.46 -19.98 -15.52
C VAL A 115 -9.71 -19.72 -14.68
N ASP A 116 -10.47 -20.79 -14.41
CA ASP A 116 -11.36 -20.81 -13.25
C ASP A 116 -10.50 -21.04 -12.01
N PRO A 117 -10.48 -20.12 -11.03
CA PRO A 117 -9.66 -20.28 -9.84
C PRO A 117 -10.16 -21.39 -8.90
N ALA A 118 -11.36 -21.94 -9.10
CA ALA A 118 -11.91 -22.98 -8.25
C ALA A 118 -11.05 -24.26 -8.26
N GLY A 119 -10.58 -24.68 -7.08
CA GLY A 119 -9.79 -25.90 -6.91
C GLY A 119 -8.33 -25.80 -7.33
N LEU A 120 -7.85 -24.61 -7.71
CA LEU A 120 -6.43 -24.38 -7.97
C LEU A 120 -5.65 -24.21 -6.65
N PRO A 121 -4.37 -24.63 -6.59
CA PRO A 121 -3.49 -24.34 -5.47
C PRO A 121 -3.06 -22.87 -5.55
N LEU A 122 -3.85 -21.96 -4.96
CA LEU A 122 -3.59 -20.53 -5.00
C LEU A 122 -2.59 -20.10 -3.91
N MET A 123 -1.81 -19.07 -4.21
CA MET A 123 -1.13 -18.28 -3.18
C MET A 123 -2.17 -17.76 -2.17
N PRO A 124 -1.90 -17.77 -0.86
CA PRO A 124 -2.92 -17.42 0.14
C PRO A 124 -3.55 -16.04 -0.05
N PHE A 125 -2.75 -15.00 -0.35
CA PHE A 125 -3.30 -13.67 -0.62
C PHE A 125 -4.16 -13.64 -1.89
N THR A 126 -3.82 -14.44 -2.90
CA THR A 126 -4.60 -14.55 -4.15
C THR A 126 -5.95 -15.21 -3.87
N ALA A 127 -5.99 -16.28 -3.06
CA ALA A 127 -7.25 -16.89 -2.61
C ALA A 127 -8.15 -15.87 -1.90
N VAL A 128 -7.59 -15.09 -0.96
CA VAL A 128 -8.33 -14.05 -0.22
C VAL A 128 -8.90 -12.99 -1.18
N VAL A 129 -8.11 -12.47 -2.12
CA VAL A 129 -8.56 -11.48 -3.11
C VAL A 129 -9.70 -12.04 -3.99
N LEU A 130 -9.66 -13.33 -4.29
CA LEU A 130 -10.67 -14.02 -5.09
C LEU A 130 -11.89 -14.47 -4.25
N GLY A 131 -11.94 -14.16 -2.96
CA GLY A 131 -13.04 -14.54 -2.07
C GLY A 131 -13.08 -16.03 -1.73
N GLN A 132 -11.97 -16.74 -1.91
CA GLN A 132 -11.82 -18.15 -1.52
C GLN A 132 -11.24 -18.26 -0.09
N PRO A 133 -11.48 -19.38 0.61
CA PRO A 133 -10.84 -19.63 1.89
C PRO A 133 -9.31 -19.60 1.76
N GLY A 134 -8.67 -18.78 2.57
CA GLY A 134 -7.21 -18.68 2.67
C GLY A 134 -6.84 -17.81 3.86
N THR A 135 -5.75 -18.14 4.54
CA THR A 135 -5.16 -17.29 5.58
C THR A 135 -3.87 -16.71 5.02
N SER A 136 -3.83 -15.38 4.84
CA SER A 136 -2.69 -14.75 4.17
C SER A 136 -1.41 -14.79 5.00
N SER A 137 -1.45 -15.03 6.32
CA SER A 137 -0.29 -14.82 7.19
C SER A 137 -0.07 -15.96 8.18
N ASP A 138 1.19 -16.39 8.29
CA ASP A 138 1.73 -17.12 9.42
C ASP A 138 2.51 -16.12 10.26
N VAL A 139 1.84 -15.29 11.07
CA VAL A 139 2.53 -14.35 11.98
C VAL A 139 3.06 -15.17 13.17
N PRO A 140 4.38 -15.34 13.35
CA PRO A 140 4.91 -15.77 14.63
C PRO A 140 4.76 -14.61 15.62
N ASP A 141 4.61 -14.91 16.91
CA ASP A 141 4.88 -13.92 17.95
C ASP A 141 6.24 -13.28 17.67
N ASP A 142 6.24 -11.96 17.57
CA ASP A 142 7.33 -11.12 17.06
C ASP A 142 8.68 -11.47 17.72
N PRO A 143 9.68 -12.02 17.00
CA PRO A 143 11.03 -12.10 17.53
C PRO A 143 11.64 -10.69 17.46
N ASP A 144 12.25 -10.19 18.56
CA ASP A 144 12.88 -8.86 18.75
C ASP A 144 13.92 -8.39 17.67
N GLU A 145 14.06 -9.08 16.53
CA GLU A 145 14.99 -8.75 15.46
C GLU A 145 14.54 -7.57 14.59
N ALA A 146 15.49 -6.70 14.23
CA ALA A 146 15.26 -5.57 13.32
C ALA A 146 15.08 -6.03 11.85
N VAL A 147 14.29 -5.26 11.10
CA VAL A 147 14.16 -5.43 9.63
C VAL A 147 15.48 -5.05 8.95
N ALA A 148 16.05 -5.98 8.21
CA ALA A 148 17.25 -5.79 7.42
C ALA A 148 17.03 -4.68 6.38
N ARG A 149 17.97 -3.74 6.32
CA ARG A 149 17.95 -2.60 5.41
C ARG A 149 19.16 -2.65 4.49
N ILE A 150 18.99 -2.19 3.26
CA ILE A 150 20.11 -2.00 2.34
C ILE A 150 20.79 -0.69 2.74
N PRO A 151 22.09 -0.67 3.08
CA PRO A 151 22.78 0.57 3.43
C PRO A 151 22.65 1.62 2.32
N GLY A 152 22.32 2.86 2.69
CA GLY A 152 22.15 3.97 1.74
C GLY A 152 20.85 3.95 0.92
N ARG A 153 19.99 2.94 1.08
CA ARG A 153 18.69 2.85 0.39
C ARG A 153 17.56 2.57 1.38
N GLY A 154 16.49 3.35 1.32
CA GLY A 154 15.30 3.17 2.14
C GLY A 154 14.05 3.14 1.28
N GLN A 155 13.27 2.06 1.39
CA GLN A 155 11.91 2.00 0.87
C GLN A 155 10.95 1.79 2.04
N ARG A 156 9.92 2.62 2.16
CA ARG A 156 8.92 2.55 3.24
C ARG A 156 7.52 2.48 2.65
N PHE A 157 6.69 1.62 3.22
CA PHE A 157 5.26 1.59 2.97
C PHE A 157 4.51 2.29 4.11
N GLY A 158 3.47 3.05 3.79
CA GLY A 158 2.63 3.72 4.79
C GLY A 158 1.16 3.81 4.42
N ALA A 159 0.33 3.91 5.47
CA ALA A 159 -1.11 4.01 5.39
C ALA A 159 -1.56 5.37 5.93
N TYR A 160 -2.29 6.13 5.12
CA TYR A 160 -2.72 7.50 5.43
C TYR A 160 -4.22 7.65 5.25
N GLY A 161 -4.86 8.44 6.11
CA GLY A 161 -6.31 8.60 6.13
C GLY A 161 -6.76 9.97 5.62
N LEU A 162 -7.63 9.99 4.62
CA LEU A 162 -8.57 11.09 4.44
C LEU A 162 -9.75 10.85 5.39
N VAL A 163 -9.64 11.42 6.60
CA VAL A 163 -10.56 11.17 7.70
C VAL A 163 -11.60 12.28 7.75
N THR A 164 -12.88 11.90 7.74
CA THR A 164 -14.02 12.82 7.80
C THR A 164 -14.91 12.57 9.02
N ASP A 165 -15.59 13.60 9.49
CA ASP A 165 -16.64 13.51 10.51
C ASP A 165 -18.05 13.64 9.89
N PRO A 166 -19.14 13.52 10.67
CA PRO A 166 -20.50 13.67 10.14
C PRO A 166 -20.83 15.07 9.61
N ALA A 167 -20.06 16.09 10.01
CA ALA A 167 -20.20 17.46 9.51
C ALA A 167 -19.40 17.70 8.22
N GLY A 168 -18.66 16.71 7.72
CA GLY A 168 -17.84 16.83 6.52
C GLY A 168 -16.49 17.53 6.75
N ARG A 169 -16.09 17.76 8.01
CA ARG A 169 -14.78 18.32 8.33
C ARG A 169 -13.70 17.27 8.09
N ILE A 170 -12.51 17.72 7.73
CA ILE A 170 -11.35 16.87 7.47
C ILE A 170 -10.38 16.96 8.66
N LEU A 171 -9.98 15.82 9.20
CA LEU A 171 -8.94 15.74 10.22
C LEU A 171 -7.57 15.83 9.57
N LEU A 172 -6.73 16.73 10.05
CA LEU A 172 -5.35 16.88 9.60
C LEU A 172 -4.40 16.92 10.80
N THR A 173 -3.16 16.51 10.57
CA THR A 173 -2.05 16.63 11.53
C THR A 173 -1.01 17.61 11.02
N ARG A 174 -0.39 18.38 11.92
CA ARG A 174 0.66 19.33 11.57
C ARG A 174 2.02 18.68 11.83
N ILE A 175 2.85 18.65 10.79
CA ILE A 175 4.18 18.04 10.86
C ILE A 175 5.05 18.84 11.84
N ALA A 176 5.68 18.12 12.78
CA ALA A 176 6.55 18.68 13.80
C ALA A 176 7.85 19.24 13.22
N GLU A 177 8.49 20.13 13.99
CA GLU A 177 9.82 20.66 13.67
C GLU A 177 10.85 19.52 13.58
N GLY A 178 11.82 19.65 12.68
CA GLY A 178 12.84 18.62 12.44
C GLY A 178 12.42 17.48 11.50
N TYR A 179 11.17 17.44 11.05
CA TYR A 179 10.69 16.47 10.06
C TYR A 179 10.52 17.10 8.66
N PRO A 180 10.69 16.32 7.57
CA PRO A 180 10.45 16.81 6.22
C PRO A 180 9.02 17.35 6.05
N GLY A 181 8.91 18.63 5.71
CA GLY A 181 7.62 19.32 5.59
C GLY A 181 7.11 19.98 6.88
N ALA A 182 7.97 20.14 7.90
CA ALA A 182 7.69 20.84 9.16
C ALA A 182 6.78 22.07 8.98
N GLY A 183 5.80 22.17 9.87
CA GLY A 183 4.82 23.26 9.89
C GLY A 183 3.67 23.13 8.89
N ARG A 184 3.75 22.22 7.92
CA ARG A 184 2.64 21.91 6.99
C ARG A 184 1.61 20.98 7.62
N TRP A 185 0.37 21.07 7.14
CA TRP A 185 -0.70 20.15 7.51
C TRP A 185 -0.74 18.97 6.53
N HIS A 186 -0.89 17.76 7.08
CA HIS A 186 -0.76 16.47 6.43
C HIS A 186 -1.99 15.60 6.69
N LEU A 187 -2.14 14.54 5.90
CA LEU A 187 -3.06 13.46 6.25
C LEU A 187 -2.49 12.73 7.48
N PRO A 188 -3.31 12.46 8.51
CA PRO A 188 -2.86 11.61 9.61
C PRO A 188 -2.58 10.19 9.11
N GLY A 189 -1.56 9.55 9.69
CA GLY A 189 -1.09 8.24 9.26
C GLY A 189 0.43 8.12 9.22
N GLY A 190 0.89 6.90 8.96
CA GLY A 190 2.31 6.57 9.13
C GLY A 190 2.71 5.29 8.45
N GLY A 191 3.93 4.85 8.73
CA GLY A 191 4.42 3.57 8.23
C GLY A 191 3.85 2.42 9.05
N THR A 192 3.69 1.27 8.40
CA THR A 192 3.25 0.08 9.12
C THR A 192 4.44 -0.61 9.78
N ASP A 193 4.18 -1.34 10.86
CA ASP A 193 5.14 -2.24 11.47
C ASP A 193 5.21 -3.58 10.73
N HIS A 194 6.24 -4.38 11.04
CA HIS A 194 6.37 -5.72 10.47
C HIS A 194 5.24 -6.62 10.99
N GLY A 195 4.54 -7.33 10.11
CA GLY A 195 3.34 -8.11 10.42
C GLY A 195 2.06 -7.29 10.58
N GLU A 196 2.13 -5.96 10.55
CA GLU A 196 0.96 -5.10 10.72
C GLU A 196 0.20 -4.94 9.39
N LEU A 197 -1.11 -5.13 9.45
CA LEU A 197 -1.99 -4.83 8.31
C LEU A 197 -2.09 -3.31 8.09
N PRO A 198 -2.16 -2.83 6.84
CA PRO A 198 -2.22 -1.39 6.55
C PRO A 198 -3.37 -0.65 7.23
N GLU A 199 -4.56 -1.24 7.33
CA GLU A 199 -5.70 -0.67 8.04
C GLU A 199 -5.49 -0.60 9.56
N ALA A 200 -4.78 -1.59 10.12
CA ALA A 200 -4.43 -1.60 11.54
C ALA A 200 -3.41 -0.50 11.85
N ALA A 201 -2.39 -0.36 11.01
CA ALA A 201 -1.41 0.72 11.07
C ALA A 201 -2.10 2.09 11.01
N LEU A 202 -3.01 2.28 10.05
CA LEU A 202 -3.78 3.52 9.96
C LEU A 202 -4.55 3.77 11.26
N ALA A 203 -5.29 2.78 11.77
CA ALA A 203 -6.08 2.96 12.99
C ALA A 203 -5.22 3.32 14.21
N ARG A 204 -4.04 2.71 14.34
CA ARG A 204 -3.04 3.02 15.37
C ARG A 204 -2.56 4.47 15.25
N GLU A 205 -2.10 4.85 14.06
CA GLU A 205 -1.58 6.20 13.78
C GLU A 205 -2.66 7.29 13.99
N ILE A 206 -3.90 7.07 13.51
CA ILE A 206 -5.00 8.02 13.77
C ILE A 206 -5.20 8.21 15.28
N LEU A 207 -5.18 7.12 16.05
CA LEU A 207 -5.32 7.22 17.50
C LEU A 207 -4.16 7.97 18.15
N GLU A 208 -2.92 7.63 17.79
CA GLU A 208 -1.69 8.20 18.37
C GLU A 208 -1.54 9.69 18.04
N GLU A 209 -1.79 10.08 16.79
CA GLU A 209 -1.57 11.44 16.32
C GLU A 209 -2.74 12.39 16.66
N THR A 210 -3.96 11.87 16.87
CA THR A 210 -5.17 12.72 16.92
C THR A 210 -6.15 12.38 18.05
N GLY A 211 -5.97 11.24 18.72
CA GLY A 211 -6.90 10.73 19.73
C GLY A 211 -8.24 10.26 19.16
N GLN A 212 -8.42 10.25 17.84
CA GLN A 212 -9.67 9.84 17.20
C GLN A 212 -9.72 8.33 16.99
N ARG A 213 -10.95 7.79 16.92
CA ARG A 213 -11.23 6.43 16.48
C ARG A 213 -12.30 6.46 15.41
N GLY A 214 -12.10 5.69 14.35
CA GLY A 214 -13.03 5.65 13.24
C GLY A 214 -12.97 4.32 12.51
N ARG A 215 -13.71 4.23 11.42
CA ARG A 215 -13.74 3.06 10.56
C ARG A 215 -13.27 3.41 9.16
N VAL A 216 -12.45 2.56 8.57
CA VAL A 216 -12.12 2.63 7.15
C VAL A 216 -13.40 2.40 6.35
N THR A 217 -13.65 3.25 5.37
CA THR A 217 -14.85 3.22 4.50
C THR A 217 -14.50 2.92 3.05
N GLY A 218 -13.21 2.87 2.70
CA GLY A 218 -12.73 2.44 1.40
C GLY A 218 -11.31 2.93 1.11
N LEU A 219 -10.85 2.61 -0.09
CA LEU A 219 -9.57 3.05 -0.62
C LEU A 219 -9.78 4.29 -1.50
N LEU A 220 -8.90 5.28 -1.36
CA LEU A 220 -8.88 6.53 -2.14
C LEU A 220 -7.83 6.48 -3.26
N GLY A 221 -6.76 5.71 -3.08
CA GLY A 221 -5.74 5.48 -4.09
C GLY A 221 -4.35 5.35 -3.48
N THR A 222 -3.34 5.44 -4.34
CA THR A 222 -1.93 5.37 -3.98
C THR A 222 -1.24 6.72 -4.25
N SER A 223 -0.09 6.91 -3.60
CA SER A 223 0.88 7.96 -3.94
C SER A 223 2.28 7.47 -3.59
N HIS A 224 3.30 8.13 -4.10
CA HIS A 224 4.67 7.90 -3.66
C HIS A 224 5.42 9.23 -3.48
N ARG A 225 6.54 9.21 -2.76
CA ARG A 225 7.53 10.29 -2.79
C ARG A 225 8.90 9.65 -2.97
N TYR A 226 9.62 10.12 -3.97
CA TYR A 226 10.98 9.68 -4.24
C TYR A 226 11.96 10.83 -4.03
N ASP A 227 13.03 10.57 -3.29
CA ASP A 227 14.09 11.53 -2.98
C ASP A 227 15.44 10.78 -2.97
N PRO A 228 16.18 10.76 -4.09
CA PRO A 228 17.40 9.97 -4.24
C PRO A 228 18.57 10.47 -3.37
N ALA A 229 18.44 11.63 -2.73
CA ALA A 229 19.49 12.26 -1.94
C ALA A 229 18.96 12.81 -0.61
N ALA A 230 17.93 12.17 -0.04
CA ALA A 230 17.36 12.58 1.24
C ALA A 230 18.44 12.49 2.33
N LEU A 231 18.62 13.56 3.12
CA LEU A 231 19.59 13.53 4.22
C LEU A 231 19.07 12.59 5.32
N GLY A 232 19.80 11.49 5.54
CA GLY A 232 19.54 10.58 6.64
C GLY A 232 19.91 11.19 8.00
N PRO A 233 19.56 10.52 9.12
CA PRO A 233 19.87 11.00 10.48
C PRO A 233 21.37 11.22 10.73
N GLU A 234 22.23 10.46 10.04
CA GLU A 234 23.70 10.59 10.11
C GLU A 234 24.27 11.73 9.23
N GLY A 235 23.41 12.50 8.55
CA GLY A 235 23.82 13.58 7.65
C GLY A 235 24.34 13.11 6.30
N VAL A 236 24.19 11.82 5.97
CA VAL A 236 24.59 11.21 4.70
C VAL A 236 23.37 11.07 3.78
N PRO A 237 23.49 11.36 2.47
CA PRO A 237 22.41 11.13 1.51
C PRO A 237 21.98 9.65 1.48
N VAL A 238 20.66 9.45 1.47
CA VAL A 238 19.99 8.15 1.37
C VAL A 238 19.04 8.21 0.19
N ASP A 239 19.05 7.15 -0.62
CA ASP A 239 18.09 6.92 -1.69
C ASP A 239 16.73 6.53 -1.06
N TRP A 240 15.85 7.51 -0.89
CA TRP A 240 14.64 7.37 -0.07
C TRP A 240 13.37 7.35 -0.92
N HIS A 241 12.57 6.30 -0.74
CA HIS A 241 11.31 6.09 -1.46
C HIS A 241 10.20 5.73 -0.48
N VAL A 242 9.15 6.53 -0.45
CA VAL A 242 7.94 6.24 0.34
C VAL A 242 6.81 5.90 -0.63
N VAL A 243 6.22 4.72 -0.48
CA VAL A 243 4.96 4.34 -1.12
C VAL A 243 3.85 4.45 -0.09
N ARG A 244 2.72 5.04 -0.47
CA ARG A 244 1.59 5.30 0.42
C ARG A 244 0.31 4.76 -0.16
N VAL A 245 -0.51 4.17 0.70
CA VAL A 245 -1.92 3.91 0.43
C VAL A 245 -2.75 4.93 1.18
N LEU A 246 -3.71 5.51 0.47
CA LEU A 246 -4.65 6.50 0.98
C LEU A 246 -6.00 5.82 1.20
N PHE A 247 -6.49 5.89 2.43
CA PHE A 247 -7.78 5.35 2.84
C PHE A 247 -8.79 6.47 3.06
N ARG A 248 -10.06 6.19 2.77
CA ARG A 248 -11.17 6.97 3.31
C ARG A 248 -11.51 6.42 4.69
N MET A 249 -11.62 7.29 5.68
CA MET A 249 -12.00 6.92 7.04
C MET A 249 -13.06 7.86 7.58
N ARG A 250 -13.94 7.34 8.42
CA ARG A 250 -15.00 8.12 9.08
C ARG A 250 -14.93 7.97 10.58
N VAL A 251 -14.91 9.10 11.28
CA VAL A 251 -15.07 9.20 12.74
C VAL A 251 -16.52 9.60 12.99
N ASP A 252 -17.35 8.71 13.52
CA ASP A 252 -18.78 9.00 13.72
C ASP A 252 -19.03 9.92 14.92
N GLU A 253 -18.18 9.82 15.94
CA GLU A 253 -18.27 10.60 17.18
C GLU A 253 -16.98 11.42 17.34
N PRO A 254 -16.82 12.55 16.63
CA PRO A 254 -15.59 13.32 16.67
C PRO A 254 -15.38 13.97 18.04
N ALA A 255 -14.19 13.78 18.59
CA ALA A 255 -13.72 14.49 19.78
C ALA A 255 -12.80 15.65 19.39
N GLU A 256 -12.48 16.51 20.36
CA GLU A 256 -11.40 17.49 20.20
C GLU A 256 -10.08 16.75 19.94
N PRO A 257 -9.39 17.00 18.82
CA PRO A 257 -8.16 16.29 18.49
C PRO A 257 -7.05 16.58 19.50
N LYS A 258 -6.34 15.52 19.90
CA LYS A 258 -5.23 15.58 20.85
C LYS A 258 -4.13 14.63 20.39
N VAL A 259 -2.93 15.15 20.27
CA VAL A 259 -1.74 14.32 20.01
C VAL A 259 -1.44 13.54 21.27
N LEU A 260 -1.43 12.20 21.17
CA LEU A 260 -1.18 11.30 22.29
C LEU A 260 0.27 10.80 22.32
N GLU A 261 0.95 10.82 21.18
CA GLU A 261 2.37 10.50 21.10
C GLU A 261 3.26 11.62 21.70
N SER A 262 4.43 11.23 22.19
CA SER A 262 5.45 12.15 22.72
C SER A 262 6.72 12.02 21.90
N GLY A 263 7.15 13.12 21.25
CA GLY A 263 8.39 13.16 20.46
C GLY A 263 8.28 12.52 19.07
N GLY A 264 7.06 12.29 18.58
CA GLY A 264 6.81 11.81 17.23
C GLY A 264 6.73 12.93 16.18
N SER A 265 6.27 12.58 14.97
CA SER A 265 6.23 13.49 13.82
C SER A 265 5.06 14.48 13.84
N THR A 266 4.14 14.38 14.79
CA THR A 266 2.95 15.23 14.84
C THR A 266 3.05 16.27 15.96
N ALA A 267 2.96 17.55 15.59
CA ALA A 267 2.97 18.69 16.53
C ALA A 267 1.57 19.18 16.94
N ALA A 268 0.56 18.95 16.10
CA ALA A 268 -0.83 19.32 16.37
C ALA A 268 -1.78 18.48 15.52
N ALA A 269 -3.04 18.38 15.94
CA ALA A 269 -4.13 17.82 15.14
C ALA A 269 -5.34 18.75 15.17
N GLY A 270 -6.15 18.74 14.12
CA GLY A 270 -7.31 19.63 14.01
C GLY A 270 -8.34 19.16 13.00
N TRP A 271 -9.61 19.48 13.27
CA TRP A 271 -10.71 19.36 12.31
C TRP A 271 -10.84 20.65 11.50
N PHE A 272 -10.85 20.54 10.19
CA PHE A 272 -10.90 21.67 9.26
C PHE A 272 -12.14 21.60 8.38
N ASP A 273 -12.77 22.75 8.15
CA ASP A 273 -13.80 22.87 7.13
C ASP A 273 -13.15 22.83 5.74
N PRO A 274 -13.62 22.00 4.79
CA PRO A 274 -13.06 21.91 3.45
C PRO A 274 -12.94 23.25 2.72
N GLY A 275 -13.91 24.15 2.93
CA GLY A 275 -13.92 25.49 2.32
C GLY A 275 -12.83 26.43 2.83
N THR A 276 -12.16 26.09 3.94
CA THR A 276 -11.07 26.89 4.54
C THR A 276 -9.67 26.34 4.23
N LEU A 277 -9.59 25.19 3.56
CA LEU A 277 -8.31 24.49 3.34
C LEU A 277 -7.35 25.22 2.39
N GLY A 278 -7.88 26.15 1.56
CA GLY A 278 -7.06 26.98 0.66
C GLY A 278 -6.08 27.90 1.39
N ASP A 279 -6.34 28.22 2.65
CA ASP A 279 -5.57 29.19 3.44
C ASP A 279 -4.51 28.54 4.35
N ILE A 280 -4.46 27.20 4.40
CA ILE A 280 -3.51 26.47 5.25
C ILE A 280 -2.39 25.81 4.43
N PRO A 281 -1.16 25.72 4.97
CA PRO A 281 -0.03 25.16 4.24
C PRO A 281 -0.11 23.63 4.18
N LEU A 282 -0.88 23.09 3.23
CA LEU A 282 -0.99 21.64 3.03
C LEU A 282 0.29 21.04 2.41
N THR A 283 0.56 19.76 2.66
CA THR A 283 1.47 18.97 1.83
C THR A 283 0.83 18.64 0.48
N GLU A 284 1.63 18.16 -0.47
CA GLU A 284 1.13 17.80 -1.81
C GLU A 284 0.16 16.61 -1.76
N VAL A 285 0.52 15.48 -1.16
CA VAL A 285 -0.39 14.31 -1.01
C VAL A 285 -1.73 14.64 -0.34
N THR A 286 -1.76 15.61 0.57
CA THR A 286 -3.01 16.06 1.22
C THR A 286 -3.90 16.80 0.23
N ARG A 287 -3.33 17.70 -0.57
CA ARG A 287 -4.07 18.37 -1.66
C ARG A 287 -4.58 17.36 -2.68
N GLU A 288 -3.77 16.37 -3.04
CA GLU A 288 -4.19 15.32 -3.98
C GLU A 288 -5.34 14.49 -3.44
N ALA A 289 -5.28 14.08 -2.16
CA ALA A 289 -6.36 13.32 -1.54
C ALA A 289 -7.67 14.10 -1.48
N ILE A 290 -7.61 15.39 -1.13
CA ILE A 290 -8.80 16.26 -1.12
C ILE A 290 -9.37 16.41 -2.54
N ALA A 291 -8.52 16.65 -3.55
CA ALA A 291 -8.97 16.78 -4.93
C ALA A 291 -9.65 15.49 -5.45
N ARG A 292 -9.15 14.31 -5.03
CA ARG A 292 -9.80 13.02 -5.34
C ARG A 292 -11.19 12.89 -4.71
N LEU A 293 -11.36 13.33 -3.46
CA LEU A 293 -12.66 13.34 -2.78
C LEU A 293 -13.67 14.24 -3.50
N ASP A 294 -13.24 15.42 -3.93
CA ASP A 294 -14.08 16.37 -4.66
C ASP A 294 -14.52 15.79 -6.02
N ALA A 295 -13.59 15.17 -6.74
CA ALA A 295 -13.88 14.52 -8.02
C ALA A 295 -14.90 13.39 -7.88
N GLU A 296 -14.79 12.55 -6.84
CA GLU A 296 -15.77 11.48 -6.58
C GLU A 296 -17.15 12.02 -6.23
N THR A 297 -17.22 13.14 -5.49
CA THR A 297 -18.49 13.77 -5.09
C THR A 297 -19.19 14.39 -6.29
N ALA A 298 -18.44 14.95 -7.25
CA ALA A 298 -18.99 15.52 -8.48
C ALA A 298 -19.59 14.48 -9.44
N HIS A 299 -19.25 13.20 -9.30
CA HIS A 299 -19.75 12.09 -10.14
C HIS A 299 -20.93 11.31 -9.51
N ARG A 300 -21.44 11.75 -8.35
CA ARG A 300 -22.62 11.18 -7.68
C ARG A 300 -23.85 12.05 -7.88
#